data_AF-A0A7Y0EXB6-F1
#
_entry.id   AF-A0A7Y0EXB6-F1
#
_cell.length_a   1.000
_cell.length_b   1.000
_cell.length_c   1.000
_cell.angle_alpha   90.00
_cell.angle_beta   90.00
_cell.angle_gamma   90.00
#
_symmetry.space_group_name_H-M   'P 1'
#
loop_
_entity.id
_entity.type
_entity.pdbx_description
1 polymer ?
#
loop_
_entity_poly.entity_id
_entity_poly.type
_entity_poly.pdbx_seq_one_letter_code
_entity_poly.pdbx_strand_id
1 'polypeptide(L)' 'MRRFFASLTLLFAAGVLVLSACGVDMAQSIPPCEYEDGSGQTGYCYWDASAHGNHKGAGVFIYHDGDLIAQR' A
#
# COMPACT_ATOMS: atom_id res chain seq x y z
N MET A 1 18.04 42.90 -37.56
CA MET A 1 18.27 41.60 -36.89
C MET A 1 18.60 41.83 -35.42
N ARG A 2 17.68 41.52 -34.50
CA ARG A 2 17.96 40.94 -33.16
C ARG A 2 16.76 41.13 -32.21
N ARG A 3 16.32 39.99 -31.67
CA ARG A 3 15.82 39.79 -30.29
C ARG A 3 14.40 40.28 -29.98
N PHE A 4 13.38 39.60 -30.49
CA PHE A 4 12.06 39.54 -29.82
C PHE A 4 11.42 38.14 -29.83
N PHE A 5 12.21 37.08 -30.01
CA PHE A 5 11.72 35.69 -29.99
C PHE A 5 12.24 34.89 -28.80
N ALA A 6 12.38 35.51 -27.63
CA ALA A 6 13.00 34.84 -26.47
C ALA A 6 12.20 34.90 -25.17
N SER A 7 10.93 35.34 -25.19
CA SER A 7 10.20 35.55 -23.92
C SER A 7 8.83 34.90 -23.81
N LEU A 8 8.28 34.27 -24.86
CA LEU A 8 6.93 33.70 -24.78
C LEU A 8 6.90 32.18 -24.56
N THR A 9 8.00 31.46 -24.78
CA THR A 9 8.07 30.01 -24.57
C THR A 9 8.29 29.60 -23.12
N LEU A 10 8.70 30.52 -22.25
CA LEU A 10 8.98 30.23 -20.83
C LEU A 10 7.74 30.24 -19.94
N LEU A 11 6.61 30.84 -20.36
CA LEU A 11 5.41 30.92 -19.51
C LEU A 11 4.52 29.66 -19.58
N PHE A 12 4.61 28.85 -20.64
CA PHE A 12 3.82 27.61 -20.73
C PHE A 12 4.42 26.44 -19.95
N ALA A 13 5.70 26.51 -19.56
CA ALA A 13 6.37 25.43 -18.83
C ALA A 13 6.09 25.43 -17.32
N ALA A 14 5.55 26.53 -16.76
CA ALA A 14 5.36 26.67 -15.31
C ALA A 14 4.03 26.12 -14.78
N GLY A 15 3.10 25.70 -15.65
CA GLY A 15 1.73 25.36 -15.25
C GLY A 15 1.42 23.87 -15.03
N VAL A 16 2.36 22.94 -15.27
CA VAL A 16 2.04 21.50 -15.41
C VAL A 16 2.55 20.63 -14.24
N LEU A 17 3.22 21.19 -13.23
CA LEU A 17 4.01 20.39 -12.28
C LEU A 17 3.46 20.24 -10.86
N VAL A 18 2.16 20.43 -10.60
CA VAL A 18 1.62 20.18 -9.25
C VAL A 18 0.30 19.41 -9.29
N LEU A 19 0.34 18.19 -9.84
CA LEU A 19 -0.65 17.15 -9.55
C LEU A 19 0.08 15.81 -9.31
N SER A 20 0.88 15.73 -8.25
CA SER A 20 1.42 14.45 -7.79
C SER A 20 1.78 14.50 -6.32
N ALA A 21 0.78 14.48 -5.45
CA ALA A 21 0.94 14.05 -4.06
C ALA A 21 -0.42 13.74 -3.41
N CYS A 22 -1.33 13.09 -4.13
CA CYS A 22 -2.32 12.24 -3.47
C CYS A 22 -1.83 10.79 -3.60
N GLY A 23 -0.61 10.54 -3.12
CA GLY A 23 -0.27 9.20 -2.66
C GLY A 23 -1.08 9.00 -1.40
N VAL A 24 -2.34 8.60 -1.55
CA VAL A 24 -3.03 7.92 -0.45
C VAL A 24 -2.14 6.72 -0.16
N ASP A 25 -1.46 6.77 0.98
CA ASP A 25 -0.72 5.66 1.55
C ASP A 25 -1.77 4.60 1.92
N MET A 26 -2.34 3.96 0.90
CA MET A 26 -3.27 2.84 1.00
C MET A 26 -2.50 1.56 1.33
N ALA A 27 -1.25 1.67 1.81
CA ALA A 27 -0.64 0.63 2.62
C ALA A 27 -1.33 0.64 3.99
N GLN A 28 -2.64 0.36 3.99
CA GLN A 28 -3.37 -0.08 5.16
C GLN A 28 -2.55 -1.22 5.74
N SER A 29 -1.93 -0.99 6.91
CA SER A 29 -1.30 -2.06 7.65
C SER A 29 -2.36 -3.13 7.85
N ILE A 30 -2.20 -4.27 7.18
CA ILE A 30 -3.14 -5.38 7.30
C ILE A 30 -3.28 -5.67 8.79
N PRO A 31 -4.49 -5.62 9.39
CA PRO A 31 -4.67 -5.88 10.82
C PRO A 31 -4.41 -7.36 11.14
N PRO A 32 -4.13 -7.71 12.40
CA PRO A 32 -4.05 -9.11 12.80
C PRO A 32 -5.40 -9.81 12.61
N CYS A 33 -5.39 -11.11 12.35
CA CYS A 33 -6.60 -11.95 12.33
C CYS A 33 -7.10 -12.23 13.75
N GLU A 34 -8.42 -12.26 13.94
CA GLU A 34 -9.06 -12.73 15.19
C GLU A 34 -8.80 -14.22 15.43
N TYR A 35 -8.88 -15.03 14.37
CA TYR A 35 -8.60 -16.47 14.40
C TYR A 35 -7.43 -16.84 13.48
N GLU A 36 -6.76 -17.95 13.78
CA GLU A 36 -5.55 -18.42 13.08
C GLU A 36 -5.74 -18.62 11.57
N ASP A 37 -6.93 -19.01 11.17
CA ASP A 37 -7.34 -19.26 9.79
C ASP A 37 -7.97 -18.04 9.11
N GLY A 38 -8.01 -16.88 9.78
CA GLY A 38 -8.66 -15.67 9.25
C GLY A 38 -10.18 -15.76 9.15
N SER A 39 -10.80 -16.82 9.66
CA SER A 39 -12.26 -17.00 9.59
C SER A 39 -13.00 -15.90 10.34
N GLY A 40 -14.24 -15.60 9.93
CA GLY A 40 -15.11 -14.65 10.63
C GLY A 40 -14.72 -13.16 10.51
N GLN A 41 -13.57 -12.84 9.92
CA GLN A 41 -13.11 -11.46 9.70
C GLN A 41 -13.21 -11.09 8.22
N THR A 42 -13.83 -9.95 7.93
CA THR A 42 -13.97 -9.45 6.55
C THR A 42 -12.78 -8.59 6.15
N GLY A 43 -12.37 -8.70 4.88
CA GLY A 43 -11.19 -8.04 4.33
C GLY A 43 -9.88 -8.76 4.66
N TYR A 44 -8.75 -8.06 4.46
CA TYR A 44 -7.43 -8.60 4.72
C TYR A 44 -7.12 -8.68 6.22
N CYS A 45 -6.52 -9.79 6.64
CA CYS A 45 -5.89 -9.91 7.95
C CYS A 45 -4.59 -10.73 7.86
N TYR A 46 -3.70 -10.60 8.85
CA TYR A 46 -2.49 -11.41 8.93
C TYR A 46 -2.44 -12.24 10.21
N TRP A 47 -1.89 -13.45 10.10
CA TRP A 47 -1.53 -14.29 11.24
C TRP A 47 -0.02 -14.50 11.27
N ASP A 48 0.63 -14.04 12.33
CA ASP A 48 2.03 -14.38 12.61
C ASP A 48 2.07 -15.56 13.60
N ALA A 49 2.46 -16.74 13.11
CA ALA A 49 2.52 -17.97 13.92
C ALA A 49 3.56 -17.89 15.05
N SER A 50 4.57 -17.03 14.92
CA SER A 50 5.59 -16.83 15.95
C SER A 50 5.11 -15.91 17.06
N ALA A 51 4.28 -14.91 16.74
CA ALA A 51 3.77 -13.94 17.70
C ALA A 51 2.43 -14.34 18.34
N HIS A 52 1.51 -14.91 17.54
CA HIS A 52 0.13 -15.23 17.96
C HIS A 52 -0.11 -16.73 18.19
N GLY A 53 0.73 -17.59 17.61
CA GLY A 53 0.63 -19.05 17.78
C GLY A 53 1.24 -19.55 19.10
N ASN A 54 1.50 -20.85 19.17
CA ASN A 54 2.12 -21.50 20.35
C ASN A 54 3.65 -21.35 20.44
N HIS A 55 4.22 -20.42 19.67
CA HIS A 55 5.67 -20.17 19.53
C HIS A 55 6.52 -21.36 19.03
N LYS A 56 5.91 -22.42 18.47
CA LYS A 56 6.64 -23.52 17.83
C LYS A 56 6.72 -23.40 16.31
N GLY A 57 5.84 -22.60 15.71
CA GLY A 57 5.82 -22.30 14.28
C GLY A 57 6.46 -20.96 13.97
N ALA A 58 6.88 -20.81 12.71
CA ALA A 58 7.26 -19.54 12.13
C ALA A 58 6.53 -19.38 10.79
N GLY A 59 6.19 -18.14 10.45
CA GLY A 59 5.52 -17.82 9.19
C GLY A 59 4.48 -16.73 9.38
N VAL A 60 4.36 -15.90 8.36
CA VAL A 60 3.31 -14.88 8.28
C VAL A 60 2.35 -15.26 7.17
N PHE A 61 1.08 -15.42 7.55
CA PHE A 61 -0.01 -15.82 6.68
C PHE A 61 -0.91 -14.62 6.45
N ILE A 62 -1.34 -14.38 5.21
CA ILE A 62 -2.28 -13.31 4.87
C ILE A 62 -3.55 -13.96 4.35
N TYR A 63 -4.66 -13.63 4.99
CA TYR A 63 -5.99 -14.09 4.63
C TYR A 63 -6.84 -12.94 4.05
N HIS A 64 -7.83 -13.28 3.23
CA HIS A 64 -8.90 -12.38 2.80
C HIS A 64 -10.24 -13.09 2.92
N ASP A 65 -11.13 -12.60 3.79
CA ASP A 65 -12.43 -13.23 4.07
C ASP A 65 -12.32 -14.73 4.48
N GLY A 66 -11.24 -15.11 5.18
CA GLY A 66 -10.97 -16.49 5.60
C GLY A 66 -10.22 -17.37 4.60
N ASP A 67 -9.95 -16.88 3.39
CA ASP A 67 -9.15 -17.60 2.39
C ASP A 67 -7.67 -17.25 2.51
N LEU A 68 -6.77 -18.24 2.46
CA LEU A 68 -5.32 -18.00 2.47
C LEU A 68 -4.86 -17.48 1.11
N ILE A 69 -4.27 -16.28 1.10
CA ILE A 69 -3.86 -15.59 -0.14
C ILE A 69 -2.34 -15.56 -0.30
N ALA A 70 -1.60 -15.49 0.80
CA ALA A 70 -0.14 -15.50 0.80
C ALA A 70 0.45 -16.07 2.09
N GLN A 71 1.65 -16.62 1.97
CA GLN A 71 2.46 -17.10 3.09
C GLN A 71 3.92 -16.71 2.86
N ARG A 72 4.61 -16.27 3.92
CA ARG A 72 6.05 -16.03 3.96
C ARG A 72 6.70 -16.78 5.11
#